data_AF-A0A2H0VAD0-F1
#
_entry.id   AF-A0A2H0VAD0-F1
#
_cell.length_a   1.000
_cell.length_b   1.000
_cell.length_c   1.000
_cell.angle_alpha   90.00
_cell.angle_beta   90.00
_cell.angle_gamma   90.00
#
_symmetry.space_group_name_H-M   'P 1'
#
loop_
_entity.id
_entity.type
_entity.pdbx_description
1 polymer ?
#
loop_
_entity_poly.entity_id
_entity_poly.type
_entity_poly.pdbx_seq_one_letter_code
_entity_poly.pdbx_strand_id
1 'polypeptide(L)'
;MKKFIVAILILVAGVAVFDYWTNDNSKIKNLAQDYVGNKNLTEITREVFTSGPLRNLVKNPSAKLTSGGVVEWTNKQRELSGLKKLSFNSKLTAAAKAKVEDMFKNQYFEHISPDGKGPADLANASKYDYIRVGENLALGNYDNDQILVEAWMNSPGHRANILNEKFTEIGVYVFKGMFEGDETWLAVQEFGKPASSCPSINPFFKQQISSTETEVDVLSQQIQTLKTELANMDPRSKEEYDRYNQKVSEFNSFVKIYNNKVDTLKKLTEDYNTQVKAYNLCASL
;
A
#
# COMPACT_ATOMS: atom_id res chain seq x y z
N MET A 1 -11.50 -9.96 -0.81
CA MET A 1 -12.01 -11.18 -0.14
C MET A 1 -11.94 -10.95 1.36
N LYS A 2 -13.10 -10.89 2.03
CA LYS A 2 -13.20 -10.66 3.47
C LYS A 2 -12.61 -11.87 4.20
N LYS A 3 -11.42 -11.73 4.80
CA LYS A 3 -10.92 -12.73 5.76
C LYS A 3 -11.78 -12.59 7.02
N PHE A 4 -12.58 -13.62 7.32
CA PHE A 4 -13.23 -13.76 8.62
C PHE A 4 -12.12 -13.94 9.66
N ILE A 5 -11.74 -12.86 10.36
CA ILE A 5 -10.93 -12.96 11.57
C ILE A 5 -11.86 -13.48 12.64
N VAL A 6 -11.71 -14.75 13.02
CA VAL A 6 -12.42 -15.31 14.15
C VAL A 6 -11.84 -14.63 15.39
N ALA A 7 -12.59 -13.70 15.97
CA ALA A 7 -12.31 -13.19 17.29
C ALA A 7 -12.56 -14.35 18.28
N ILE A 8 -11.55 -15.17 18.55
CA ILE A 8 -11.60 -16.14 19.63
C ILE A 8 -11.30 -15.37 20.91
N LEU A 9 -12.33 -14.75 21.47
CA LEU A 9 -12.31 -14.40 22.89
C LEU A 9 -12.13 -15.73 23.64
N ILE A 10 -10.94 -15.95 24.20
CA ILE A 10 -10.78 -16.95 25.25
C ILE A 10 -11.42 -16.32 26.49
N LEU A 11 -12.76 -16.29 26.52
CA LEU A 11 -13.48 -15.86 27.71
C LEU A 11 -13.05 -16.78 28.85
N VAL A 12 -12.30 -16.19 29.78
CA VAL A 12 -11.94 -16.73 31.10
C VAL A 12 -13.19 -16.85 31.99
N ALA A 13 -14.37 -17.12 31.42
CA ALA A 13 -15.56 -17.50 32.17
C ALA A 13 -15.52 -18.98 32.59
N GLY A 14 -14.60 -19.77 32.03
CA GLY A 14 -14.47 -21.20 32.31
C GLY A 14 -13.65 -21.57 33.55
N VAL A 15 -13.12 -20.61 34.32
CA VAL A 15 -12.51 -20.93 35.63
C VAL A 15 -13.59 -21.40 36.60
N ALA A 16 -14.76 -20.76 36.59
CA ALA A 16 -15.86 -21.12 37.50
C ALA A 16 -16.53 -22.49 37.19
N VAL A 17 -16.39 -23.02 35.96
CA VAL A 17 -16.94 -24.35 35.62
C VAL A 17 -15.94 -25.48 35.89
N PHE A 18 -14.64 -25.18 35.93
CA PHE A 18 -13.60 -26.13 36.33
C PHE A 18 -13.47 -26.25 37.86
N ASP A 19 -14.04 -25.30 38.61
CA ASP A 19 -13.93 -25.20 40.07
C ASP A 19 -14.71 -26.27 40.87
N TYR A 20 -15.55 -27.10 40.24
CA TYR A 20 -16.45 -27.99 40.99
C TYR A 20 -16.15 -29.49 40.95
N TRP A 21 -15.13 -29.98 40.21
CA TRP A 21 -15.01 -31.45 40.08
C TRP A 21 -13.63 -32.11 40.07
N THR A 22 -12.49 -31.40 40.07
CA THR A 22 -11.20 -32.06 40.38
C THR A 22 -10.26 -31.16 41.19
N ASN A 23 -9.78 -31.69 42.31
CA ASN A 23 -9.05 -30.97 43.35
C ASN A 23 -7.54 -30.85 43.03
N ASP A 24 -7.14 -30.54 41.79
CA ASP A 24 -5.73 -30.40 41.41
C ASP A 24 -5.47 -29.30 40.36
N ASN A 25 -5.95 -28.08 40.65
CA ASN A 25 -5.63 -26.84 39.92
C ASN A 25 -4.13 -26.46 39.99
N SER A 26 -3.27 -27.23 40.67
CA SER A 26 -1.86 -26.92 40.90
C SER A 26 -0.94 -27.18 39.68
N LYS A 27 -1.42 -27.96 38.70
CA LYS A 27 -0.60 -28.43 37.57
C LYS A 27 -0.76 -27.64 36.27
N ILE A 28 -1.81 -26.82 36.13
CA ILE A 28 -1.94 -25.87 35.00
C ILE A 28 -1.13 -24.62 35.36
N LYS A 29 0.02 -24.47 34.72
CA LYS A 29 1.02 -23.47 35.15
C LYS A 29 0.88 -22.12 34.46
N ASN A 30 0.20 -22.06 33.32
CA ASN A 30 0.11 -20.85 32.49
C ASN A 30 -1.31 -20.67 31.93
N LEU A 31 -1.76 -19.42 31.89
CA LEU A 31 -2.98 -19.03 31.18
C LEU A 31 -2.60 -18.59 29.76
N ALA A 32 -3.42 -18.95 28.78
CA ALA A 32 -3.30 -18.42 27.42
C ALA A 32 -3.60 -16.91 27.47
N GLN A 33 -2.74 -16.09 26.87
CA GLN A 33 -2.98 -14.66 26.76
C GLN A 33 -4.22 -14.40 25.88
N ASP A 34 -5.02 -13.39 26.21
CA ASP A 34 -6.06 -12.89 25.30
C ASP A 34 -5.38 -12.24 24.09
N TYR A 35 -5.69 -12.73 22.90
CA TYR A 35 -5.29 -12.13 21.64
C TYR A 35 -6.51 -11.91 20.74
N VAL A 36 -6.80 -10.64 20.47
CA VAL A 36 -7.76 -10.24 19.43
C VAL A 36 -6.92 -9.87 18.20
N GLY A 37 -7.14 -10.58 17.08
CA GLY A 37 -6.42 -10.37 15.81
C GLY A 37 -6.19 -8.90 15.48
N ASN A 38 -5.00 -8.59 14.94
CA ASN A 38 -4.49 -7.23 14.94
C ASN A 38 -5.25 -6.30 13.99
N LYS A 39 -6.19 -5.53 14.55
CA LYS A 39 -6.95 -4.49 13.85
C LYS A 39 -6.16 -3.18 13.64
N ASN A 40 -4.89 -3.12 14.07
CA ASN A 40 -4.14 -1.88 14.24
C ASN A 40 -2.87 -1.78 13.37
N LEU A 41 -2.85 -2.39 12.19
CA LEU A 41 -1.78 -2.10 11.22
C LEU A 41 -2.01 -0.70 10.64
N THR A 42 -1.01 0.16 10.78
CA THR A 42 -1.04 1.50 10.19
C THR A 42 -0.95 1.39 8.67
N GLU A 43 -1.79 2.13 7.95
CA GLU A 43 -1.76 2.20 6.49
C GLU A 43 -0.65 3.15 6.01
N ILE A 44 -0.05 2.79 4.88
CA ILE A 44 0.95 3.62 4.20
C ILE A 44 0.18 4.68 3.41
N THR A 45 0.44 5.96 3.68
CA THR A 45 -0.20 7.05 2.96
C THR A 45 0.43 7.23 1.58
N ARG A 46 -0.41 7.27 0.54
CA ARG A 46 -0.03 7.62 -0.83
C ARG A 46 -0.96 8.71 -1.33
N GLU A 47 -0.44 9.61 -2.16
CA GLU A 47 -1.23 10.71 -2.71
C GLU A 47 -1.13 10.77 -4.23
N VAL A 48 -2.26 11.03 -4.88
CA VAL A 48 -2.41 11.13 -6.33
C VAL A 48 -2.95 12.51 -6.66
N PHE A 49 -2.27 13.25 -7.53
CA PHE A 49 -2.64 14.59 -7.93
C PHE A 49 -3.01 14.63 -9.41
N THR A 50 -4.23 15.01 -9.75
CA THR A 50 -4.67 15.18 -11.13
C THR A 50 -5.25 16.57 -11.33
N SER A 51 -5.09 17.11 -12.53
CA SER A 51 -5.63 18.42 -12.92
C SER A 51 -6.51 18.26 -14.15
N GLY A 52 -7.74 18.78 -14.14
CA GLY A 52 -8.67 18.59 -15.26
C GLY A 52 -8.04 18.81 -16.65
N PRO A 53 -8.32 17.95 -17.64
CA PRO A 53 -7.49 17.81 -18.84
C PRO A 53 -7.55 19.06 -19.75
N LEU A 54 -6.43 19.43 -20.38
CA LEU A 54 -6.35 20.63 -21.23
C LEU A 54 -6.50 20.30 -22.72
N ARG A 55 -7.52 20.89 -23.39
CA ARG A 55 -7.73 20.75 -24.83
C ARG A 55 -7.47 22.07 -25.55
N ASN A 56 -6.56 22.06 -26.52
CA ASN A 56 -6.34 23.19 -27.43
C ASN A 56 -7.01 22.90 -28.78
N LEU A 57 -7.93 23.78 -29.21
CA LEU A 57 -8.68 23.65 -30.46
C LEU A 57 -7.99 24.33 -31.66
N VAL A 58 -6.91 25.08 -31.44
CA VAL A 58 -6.18 25.77 -32.51
C VAL A 58 -5.27 24.78 -33.25
N LYS A 59 -5.41 24.72 -34.58
CA LYS A 59 -4.71 23.75 -35.44
C LYS A 59 -3.42 24.35 -35.99
N ASN A 60 -2.27 24.08 -35.37
CA ASN A 60 -0.96 24.24 -36.04
C ASN A 60 -0.34 22.88 -36.40
N PRO A 61 -0.50 22.39 -37.65
CA PRO A 61 -0.11 21.03 -38.02
C PRO A 61 1.41 20.81 -38.08
N SER A 62 2.23 21.87 -38.05
CA SER A 62 3.69 21.80 -38.28
C SER A 62 4.52 21.66 -37.00
N ALA A 63 3.89 21.74 -35.83
CA ALA A 63 4.61 21.71 -34.57
C ALA A 63 5.22 20.35 -34.25
N LYS A 64 6.43 20.37 -33.69
CA LYS A 64 7.13 19.20 -33.17
C LYS A 64 7.27 19.35 -31.67
N LEU A 65 6.61 18.46 -30.93
CA LEU A 65 6.79 18.35 -29.50
C LEU A 65 7.83 17.27 -29.17
N THR A 66 8.58 17.48 -28.11
CA THR A 66 9.56 16.53 -27.60
C THR A 66 9.42 16.34 -26.10
N SER A 67 9.56 15.10 -25.62
CA SER A 67 9.56 14.84 -24.17
C SER A 67 10.65 15.64 -23.44
N GLY A 68 11.84 15.77 -24.04
CA GLY A 68 12.96 16.50 -23.46
C GLY A 68 12.67 17.98 -23.31
N GLY A 69 12.19 18.64 -24.37
CA GLY A 69 11.88 20.07 -24.32
C GLY A 69 10.74 20.38 -23.34
N VAL A 70 9.73 19.52 -23.23
CA VAL A 70 8.68 19.68 -22.21
C VAL A 70 9.25 19.61 -20.80
N VAL A 71 10.17 18.68 -20.51
CA VAL A 71 10.86 18.59 -19.21
C VAL A 71 11.70 19.85 -18.94
N GLU A 72 12.44 20.33 -19.94
CA GLU A 72 13.27 21.54 -19.83
C GLU A 72 12.44 22.78 -19.52
N TRP A 73 11.36 23.03 -20.27
CA TRP A 73 10.47 24.17 -20.02
C TRP A 73 9.72 24.07 -18.70
N THR A 74 9.33 22.86 -18.29
CA THR A 74 8.75 22.64 -16.95
C THR A 74 9.74 23.03 -15.86
N ASN A 75 10.99 22.59 -15.97
CA ASN A 75 12.05 22.95 -15.03
C ASN A 75 12.38 24.44 -15.06
N LYS A 76 12.29 25.10 -16.23
CA LYS A 76 12.43 26.55 -16.33
C LYS A 76 11.35 27.29 -15.52
N GLN A 77 10.09 26.85 -15.61
CA GLN A 77 8.99 27.44 -14.84
C GLN A 77 9.16 27.24 -13.33
N ARG A 78 9.68 26.07 -12.92
CA ARG A 78 10.02 25.79 -11.52
C ARG A 78 11.15 26.70 -11.02
N GLU A 79 12.23 26.85 -11.78
CA GLU A 79 13.32 27.77 -11.44
C GLU A 79 12.84 29.23 -11.31
N LEU A 80 12.02 29.70 -12.25
CA LEU A 80 11.43 31.04 -12.21
C LEU A 80 10.54 31.26 -10.97
N SER A 81 10.01 30.18 -10.40
CA SER A 81 9.22 30.19 -9.18
C SER A 81 10.05 29.91 -7.91
N GLY A 82 11.38 29.87 -8.02
CA GLY A 82 12.28 29.62 -6.88
C GLY A 82 12.35 28.15 -6.44
N LEU A 83 11.83 27.22 -7.24
CA LEU A 83 11.77 25.80 -6.93
C LEU A 83 12.94 25.01 -7.53
N LYS A 84 13.26 23.89 -6.90
CA LYS A 84 14.24 22.93 -7.43
C LYS A 84 13.72 22.26 -8.70
N LYS A 85 14.64 21.99 -9.63
CA LYS A 85 14.37 21.17 -10.82
C LYS A 85 13.94 19.76 -10.42
N LEU A 86 13.02 19.21 -11.20
CA LEU A 86 12.66 17.80 -11.18
C LEU A 86 13.69 17.00 -11.96
N SER A 87 14.10 15.86 -11.40
CA SER A 87 14.97 14.90 -12.06
C SER A 87 14.18 14.05 -13.05
N PHE A 88 14.71 13.84 -14.25
CA PHE A 88 14.12 12.91 -15.21
C PHE A 88 14.10 11.48 -14.65
N ASN A 89 12.97 10.78 -14.81
CA ASN A 89 12.82 9.39 -14.43
C ASN A 89 12.21 8.57 -15.57
N SER A 90 12.93 7.53 -16.00
CA SER A 90 12.53 6.68 -17.12
C SER A 90 11.28 5.83 -16.83
N LYS A 91 11.02 5.48 -15.57
CA LYS A 91 9.83 4.72 -15.18
C LYS A 91 8.56 5.57 -15.25
N LEU A 92 8.64 6.83 -14.80
CA LEU A 92 7.56 7.80 -15.00
C LEU A 92 7.31 8.08 -16.49
N THR A 93 8.38 8.10 -17.30
CA THR A 93 8.24 8.23 -18.76
C THR A 93 7.55 7.02 -19.38
N ALA A 94 7.82 5.81 -18.88
CA ALA A 94 7.10 4.61 -19.30
C ALA A 94 5.62 4.66 -18.92
N ALA A 95 5.28 5.18 -17.73
CA ALA A 95 3.90 5.41 -17.31
C ALA A 95 3.19 6.41 -18.24
N ALA A 96 3.82 7.56 -18.52
CA ALA A 96 3.30 8.56 -19.44
C ALA A 96 3.08 8.00 -20.85
N LYS A 97 4.01 7.18 -21.35
CA LYS A 97 3.88 6.49 -22.64
C LYS A 97 2.69 5.55 -22.67
N ALA A 98 2.53 4.73 -21.63
CA ALA A 98 1.39 3.81 -21.52
C ALA A 98 0.06 4.58 -21.51
N LYS A 99 0.00 5.74 -20.82
CA LYS A 99 -1.20 6.59 -20.82
C LYS A 99 -1.53 7.13 -22.21
N VAL A 100 -0.54 7.69 -22.92
CA VAL A 100 -0.74 8.23 -24.27
C VAL A 100 -1.22 7.13 -25.23
N GLU A 101 -0.58 5.96 -25.19
CA GLU A 101 -0.95 4.82 -26.03
C GLU A 101 -2.39 4.34 -25.74
N ASP A 102 -2.78 4.32 -24.46
CA ASP A 102 -4.12 3.95 -24.04
C ASP A 102 -5.19 4.97 -24.49
N MET A 103 -4.92 6.27 -24.33
CA MET A 103 -5.81 7.35 -24.79
C MET A 103 -6.01 7.33 -26.31
N PHE A 104 -4.95 7.10 -27.09
CA PHE A 104 -5.09 6.90 -28.53
C PHE A 104 -5.82 5.60 -28.88
N LYS A 105 -5.50 4.49 -28.22
CA LYS A 105 -6.13 3.21 -28.54
C LYS A 105 -7.63 3.23 -28.29
N ASN A 106 -8.05 3.81 -27.17
CA ASN A 106 -9.44 3.78 -26.72
C ASN A 106 -10.18 5.09 -27.01
N GLN A 107 -9.53 6.06 -27.66
CA GLN A 107 -10.12 7.33 -28.11
C GLN A 107 -10.84 8.08 -26.98
N TYR A 108 -10.12 8.32 -25.88
CA TYR A 108 -10.61 9.09 -24.73
C TYR A 108 -9.53 10.05 -24.21
N PHE A 109 -9.94 11.06 -23.46
CA PHE A 109 -9.03 12.07 -22.91
C PHE A 109 -9.37 12.41 -21.45
N GLU A 110 -9.00 11.52 -20.54
CA GLU A 110 -9.24 11.63 -19.10
C GLU A 110 -8.10 11.00 -18.29
N HIS A 111 -7.95 11.36 -17.01
CA HIS A 111 -6.94 10.76 -16.12
C HIS A 111 -7.21 9.30 -15.80
N ILE A 112 -8.48 8.94 -15.60
CA ILE A 112 -8.91 7.58 -15.36
C ILE A 112 -9.33 6.99 -16.70
N SER A 113 -8.77 5.84 -17.06
CA SER A 113 -9.15 5.12 -18.27
C SER A 113 -10.57 4.54 -18.16
N PRO A 114 -11.20 4.16 -19.27
CA PRO A 114 -12.49 3.47 -19.25
C PRO A 114 -12.50 2.15 -18.45
N ASP A 115 -11.34 1.50 -18.28
CA ASP A 115 -11.17 0.31 -17.43
C ASP A 115 -10.78 0.62 -15.97
N GLY A 116 -10.81 1.90 -15.58
CA GLY A 116 -10.67 2.38 -14.20
C GLY A 116 -9.23 2.59 -13.73
N LYS A 117 -8.23 2.54 -14.61
CA LYS A 117 -6.82 2.75 -14.26
C LYS A 117 -6.45 4.22 -14.27
N GLY A 118 -5.78 4.67 -13.22
CA GLY A 118 -5.27 6.04 -13.10
C GLY A 118 -3.75 6.13 -13.03
N PRO A 119 -3.20 7.33 -12.75
CA PRO A 119 -1.75 7.56 -12.66
C PRO A 119 -1.05 6.63 -11.65
N ALA A 120 -1.72 6.35 -10.52
CA ALA A 120 -1.26 5.41 -9.50
C ALA A 120 -1.01 3.99 -10.04
N ASP A 121 -1.92 3.50 -10.88
CA ASP A 121 -1.84 2.16 -11.48
C ASP A 121 -0.74 2.09 -12.53
N LEU A 122 -0.60 3.15 -13.33
CA LEU A 122 0.43 3.26 -14.37
C LEU A 122 1.84 3.38 -13.78
N ALA A 123 2.00 4.13 -12.69
CA ALA A 123 3.25 4.18 -11.94
C ALA A 123 3.63 2.79 -11.37
N ASN A 124 2.67 2.09 -10.76
CA ASN A 124 2.86 0.73 -10.25
C ASN A 124 3.22 -0.26 -11.37
N ALA A 125 2.51 -0.24 -12.50
CA ALA A 125 2.77 -1.08 -13.67
C ALA A 125 4.17 -0.82 -14.25
N SER A 126 4.64 0.43 -14.18
CA SER A 126 5.98 0.86 -14.58
C SER A 126 7.06 0.61 -13.52
N LYS A 127 6.70 -0.07 -12.41
CA LYS A 127 7.58 -0.39 -11.28
C LYS A 127 8.20 0.85 -10.63
N TYR A 128 7.50 1.98 -10.68
CA TYR A 128 7.83 3.20 -9.95
C TYR A 128 7.15 3.12 -8.59
N ASP A 129 7.92 2.85 -7.53
CA ASP A 129 7.39 2.87 -6.17
C ASP A 129 7.43 4.29 -5.62
N TYR A 130 6.31 4.76 -5.08
CA TYR A 130 6.08 6.17 -4.84
C TYR A 130 5.44 6.46 -3.50
N ILE A 131 5.75 7.66 -3.01
CA ILE A 131 5.00 8.36 -1.97
C ILE A 131 3.85 9.12 -2.62
N ARG A 132 4.16 9.82 -3.73
CA ARG A 132 3.25 10.73 -4.42
C ARG A 132 3.44 10.60 -5.91
N VAL A 133 2.35 10.64 -6.66
CA VAL A 133 2.38 10.80 -8.12
C VAL A 133 1.40 11.88 -8.54
N GLY A 134 1.64 12.52 -9.67
CA GLY A 134 0.67 13.43 -10.26
C GLY A 134 0.75 13.47 -11.77
N GLU A 135 -0.34 13.85 -12.43
CA GLU A 135 -0.46 13.81 -13.88
C GLU A 135 -1.02 15.12 -14.43
N ASN A 136 -0.37 15.63 -15.47
CA ASN A 136 -0.87 16.68 -16.36
C ASN A 136 -1.11 16.09 -17.75
N LEU A 137 -2.25 16.44 -18.34
CA LEU A 137 -2.67 15.99 -19.67
C LEU A 137 -2.87 17.19 -20.60
N ALA A 138 -2.42 17.05 -21.85
CA ALA A 138 -2.74 18.00 -22.90
C ALA A 138 -3.05 17.28 -24.22
N LEU A 139 -4.11 17.74 -24.88
CA LEU A 139 -4.53 17.33 -26.21
C LEU A 139 -4.59 18.57 -27.11
N GLY A 140 -3.93 18.54 -28.26
CA GLY A 140 -3.99 19.63 -29.23
C GLY A 140 -2.64 19.98 -29.84
N ASN A 141 -2.69 20.75 -30.92
CA ASN A 141 -1.51 21.12 -31.70
C ASN A 141 -0.91 22.44 -31.20
N TYR A 142 -0.02 22.37 -30.21
CA TYR A 142 0.76 23.51 -29.69
C TYR A 142 1.95 23.81 -30.58
N ASP A 143 2.33 25.08 -30.75
CA ASP A 143 3.41 25.48 -31.67
C ASP A 143 4.77 24.85 -31.35
N ASN A 144 5.08 24.66 -30.06
CA ASN A 144 6.31 24.05 -29.56
C ASN A 144 6.16 23.66 -28.08
N ASP A 145 7.21 23.06 -27.51
CA ASP A 145 7.26 22.61 -26.12
C ASP A 145 7.05 23.75 -25.10
N GLN A 146 7.54 24.97 -25.38
CA GLN A 146 7.35 26.14 -24.52
C GLN A 146 5.86 26.51 -24.42
N ILE A 147 5.18 26.62 -25.57
CA ILE A 147 3.78 27.01 -25.64
C ILE A 147 2.88 25.97 -24.97
N LEU A 148 3.19 24.67 -25.09
CA LEU A 148 2.51 23.62 -24.34
C LEU A 148 2.65 23.83 -22.82
N VAL A 149 3.88 24.04 -22.34
CA VAL A 149 4.12 24.24 -20.90
C VAL A 149 3.48 25.55 -20.40
N GLU A 150 3.51 26.63 -21.18
CA GLU A 150 2.81 27.88 -20.87
C GLU A 150 1.29 27.67 -20.77
N ALA A 151 0.70 26.85 -21.65
CA ALA A 151 -0.72 26.51 -21.57
C ALA A 151 -1.06 25.79 -20.25
N TRP A 152 -0.21 24.85 -19.81
CA TRP A 152 -0.35 24.24 -18.48
C TRP A 152 -0.17 25.26 -17.35
N MET A 153 0.81 26.16 -17.44
CA MET A 153 1.03 27.20 -16.43
C MET A 153 -0.14 28.18 -16.32
N ASN A 154 -0.85 28.45 -17.42
CA ASN A 154 -2.04 29.29 -17.43
C ASN A 154 -3.29 28.58 -16.89
N SER A 155 -3.22 27.26 -16.67
CA SER A 155 -4.29 26.47 -16.07
C SER A 155 -4.00 26.21 -14.58
N PRO A 156 -4.83 26.71 -13.65
CA PRO A 156 -4.55 26.62 -12.21
C PRO A 156 -4.24 25.21 -11.70
N GLY A 157 -4.96 24.19 -12.19
CA GLY A 157 -4.74 22.80 -11.80
C GLY A 157 -3.39 22.26 -12.28
N HIS A 158 -3.08 22.44 -13.57
CA HIS A 158 -1.82 21.94 -14.14
C HIS A 158 -0.61 22.70 -13.57
N ARG A 159 -0.75 24.01 -13.37
CA ARG A 159 0.24 24.86 -12.69
C ARG A 159 0.52 24.36 -11.27
N ALA A 160 -0.53 23.96 -10.53
CA ALA A 160 -0.36 23.44 -9.18
C ALA A 160 0.52 22.17 -9.16
N ASN A 161 0.37 21.27 -10.15
CA ASN A 161 1.25 20.11 -10.29
C ASN A 161 2.69 20.50 -10.64
N ILE A 162 2.89 21.36 -11.64
CA ILE A 162 4.22 21.82 -12.06
C ILE A 162 4.99 22.48 -10.91
N LEU A 163 4.30 23.26 -10.09
CA LEU A 163 4.89 24.00 -8.96
C LEU A 163 4.79 23.29 -7.62
N ASN A 164 4.34 22.03 -7.60
CA ASN A 164 4.27 21.28 -6.36
C ASN A 164 5.69 20.96 -5.87
N GLU A 165 6.06 21.50 -4.70
CA GLU A 165 7.37 21.31 -4.08
C GLU A 165 7.61 19.86 -3.65
N LYS A 166 6.54 19.09 -3.44
CA LYS A 166 6.62 17.71 -2.98
C LYS A 166 7.02 16.74 -4.08
N PHE A 167 6.99 17.14 -5.35
CA PHE A 167 7.54 16.33 -6.44
C PHE A 167 9.04 16.59 -6.61
N THR A 168 9.77 15.51 -6.87
CA THR A 168 11.23 15.52 -7.07
C THR A 168 11.63 14.95 -8.43
N GLU A 169 10.75 14.21 -9.08
CA GLU A 169 11.00 13.53 -10.34
C GLU A 169 9.89 13.79 -11.36
N ILE A 170 10.23 13.65 -12.64
CA ILE A 170 9.34 13.84 -13.78
C ILE A 170 9.58 12.81 -14.88
N GLY A 171 8.52 12.37 -15.54
CA GLY A 171 8.58 11.65 -16.81
C GLY A 171 7.56 12.24 -17.78
N VAL A 172 7.91 12.33 -19.05
CA VAL A 172 7.04 12.93 -20.08
C VAL A 172 7.02 12.07 -21.32
N TYR A 173 5.84 11.89 -21.90
CA TYR A 173 5.70 11.33 -23.22
C TYR A 173 4.76 12.18 -24.07
N VAL A 174 5.19 12.44 -25.30
CA VAL A 174 4.41 13.16 -26.31
C VAL A 174 4.31 12.32 -27.57
N PHE A 175 3.14 12.28 -28.20
CA PHE A 175 2.93 11.53 -29.43
C PHE A 175 1.89 12.22 -30.32
N LYS A 176 2.16 12.26 -31.63
CA LYS A 176 1.21 12.75 -32.63
C LYS A 176 0.52 11.56 -33.28
N GLY A 177 -0.81 11.58 -33.31
CA GLY A 177 -1.60 10.49 -33.87
C GLY A 177 -3.03 10.91 -34.20
N MET A 178 -3.82 9.97 -34.69
CA MET A 178 -5.23 10.18 -35.02
C MET A 178 -6.09 10.06 -33.75
N PHE A 179 -6.78 11.13 -33.38
CA PHE A 179 -7.70 11.18 -32.24
C PHE A 179 -9.02 11.82 -32.68
N GLU A 180 -10.13 11.10 -32.50
CA GLU A 180 -11.48 11.52 -32.88
C GLU A 180 -11.59 12.02 -34.34
N GLY A 181 -10.78 11.46 -35.24
CA GLY A 181 -10.78 11.81 -36.67
C GLY A 181 -9.87 12.99 -37.07
N ASP A 182 -9.16 13.62 -36.13
CA ASP A 182 -8.16 14.65 -36.40
C ASP A 182 -6.74 14.19 -36.01
N GLU A 183 -5.73 14.57 -36.79
CA GLU A 183 -4.33 14.39 -36.40
C GLU A 183 -3.94 15.44 -35.35
N THR A 184 -3.53 14.98 -34.17
CA THR A 184 -3.26 15.85 -33.02
C THR A 184 -2.16 15.28 -32.13
N TRP A 185 -1.58 16.14 -31.28
CA TRP A 185 -0.67 15.73 -30.22
C TRP A 185 -1.42 15.40 -28.94
N LEU A 186 -0.98 14.32 -28.28
CA LEU A 186 -1.20 14.08 -26.86
C LEU A 186 0.13 14.22 -26.12
N ALA A 187 0.09 14.92 -25.00
CA ALA A 187 1.21 15.05 -24.07
C ALA A 187 0.74 14.63 -22.67
N VAL A 188 1.50 13.72 -22.07
CA VAL A 188 1.33 13.27 -20.68
C VAL A 188 2.59 13.61 -19.92
N GLN A 189 2.41 14.32 -18.81
CA GLN A 189 3.46 14.65 -17.87
C GLN A 189 3.14 14.02 -16.52
N GLU A 190 4.00 13.09 -16.11
CA GLU A 190 3.92 12.36 -14.85
C GLU A 190 4.95 12.92 -13.88
N PHE A 191 4.53 13.20 -12.65
CA PHE A 191 5.34 13.68 -11.56
C PHE A 191 5.46 12.60 -10.48
N GLY A 192 6.58 12.58 -9.76
CA GLY A 192 6.79 11.61 -8.70
C GLY A 192 7.61 12.13 -7.52
N LYS A 193 7.29 11.60 -6.33
CA LYS A 193 8.19 11.54 -5.18
C LYS A 193 8.44 10.05 -4.91
N PRO A 194 9.66 9.51 -5.14
CA PRO A 194 9.89 8.09 -5.04
C PRO A 194 9.83 7.64 -3.58
N ALA A 195 9.36 6.41 -3.32
CA ALA A 195 9.30 5.82 -1.98
C ALA A 195 10.66 5.82 -1.27
N SER A 196 11.75 5.73 -2.04
CA SER A 196 13.13 5.82 -1.54
C SER A 196 13.51 7.19 -0.97
N SER A 197 12.67 8.21 -1.11
CA SER A 197 12.87 9.52 -0.46
C SER A 197 12.61 9.46 1.05
N CYS A 198 12.00 8.39 1.55
CA CYS A 198 11.67 8.20 2.95
C CYS A 198 12.27 6.90 3.51
N PRO A 199 12.38 6.77 4.85
CA PRO A 199 12.89 5.56 5.48
C PRO A 199 12.15 4.31 5.00
N SER A 200 12.88 3.30 4.56
CA SER A 200 12.30 2.07 4.02
C SER A 200 11.54 1.30 5.10
N ILE A 201 10.36 0.79 4.76
CA ILE A 201 9.63 -0.19 5.57
C ILE A 201 10.12 -1.59 5.18
N ASN A 202 10.45 -2.43 6.15
CA ASN A 202 10.84 -3.81 5.89
C ASN A 202 9.68 -4.57 5.22
N PRO A 203 9.86 -5.05 3.97
CA PRO A 203 8.77 -5.68 3.22
C PRO A 203 8.32 -7.01 3.81
N PHE A 204 9.15 -7.66 4.62
CA PHE A 204 8.85 -8.97 5.20
C PHE A 204 7.94 -8.91 6.42
N PHE A 205 7.76 -7.75 7.06
CA PHE A 205 6.96 -7.66 8.28
C PHE A 205 5.52 -8.11 8.07
N LYS A 206 4.85 -7.68 6.99
CA LYS A 206 3.47 -8.12 6.72
C LYS A 206 3.36 -9.63 6.54
N GLN A 207 4.35 -10.24 5.89
CA GLN A 207 4.40 -11.69 5.71
C GLN A 207 4.63 -12.41 7.04
N GLN A 208 5.58 -11.94 7.85
CA GLN A 208 5.90 -12.52 9.16
C GLN A 208 4.73 -12.39 10.14
N ILE A 209 4.06 -11.23 10.16
CA ILE A 209 2.84 -10.99 10.95
C ILE A 209 1.76 -11.99 10.53
N SER A 210 1.44 -12.07 9.23
CA SER A 210 0.39 -12.98 8.73
C SER A 210 0.72 -14.46 8.99
N SER A 211 1.99 -14.85 8.88
CA SER A 211 2.44 -16.22 9.19
C SER A 211 2.28 -16.52 10.68
N THR A 212 2.74 -15.61 11.54
CA THR A 212 2.65 -15.77 13.00
C THR A 212 1.21 -15.77 13.48
N GLU A 213 0.33 -14.94 12.88
CA GLU A 213 -1.12 -14.98 13.14
C GLU A 213 -1.71 -16.37 12.84
N THR A 214 -1.31 -16.98 11.73
CA THR A 214 -1.79 -18.33 11.36
C THR A 214 -1.32 -19.37 12.37
N GLU A 215 -0.07 -19.29 12.84
CA GLU A 215 0.46 -20.18 13.89
C GLU A 215 -0.27 -20.00 15.22
N VAL A 216 -0.56 -18.76 15.61
CA VAL A 216 -1.34 -18.43 16.82
C VAL A 216 -2.75 -19.02 16.74
N ASP A 217 -3.41 -18.92 15.58
CA ASP A 217 -4.76 -19.47 15.37
C ASP A 217 -4.78 -21.00 15.48
N VAL A 218 -3.81 -21.67 14.86
CA VAL A 218 -3.67 -23.14 14.95
C VAL A 218 -3.43 -23.59 16.38
N LEU A 219 -2.51 -22.94 17.10
CA LEU A 219 -2.22 -23.24 18.50
C LEU A 219 -3.45 -23.00 19.39
N SER A 220 -4.18 -21.92 19.14
CA SER A 220 -5.43 -21.62 19.85
C SER A 220 -6.44 -22.76 19.70
N GLN A 221 -6.65 -23.27 18.48
CA GLN A 221 -7.54 -24.40 18.23
C GLN A 221 -7.09 -25.66 18.97
N GLN A 222 -5.80 -26.00 18.92
CA GLN A 222 -5.25 -27.16 19.63
C GLN A 222 -5.42 -27.06 21.14
N ILE A 223 -5.18 -25.88 21.71
CA ILE A 223 -5.39 -25.59 23.15
C ILE A 223 -6.86 -25.80 23.51
N GLN A 224 -7.81 -25.32 22.70
CA GLN A 224 -9.24 -25.52 22.97
C GLN A 224 -9.68 -26.98 22.88
N THR A 225 -9.15 -27.73 21.89
CA THR A 225 -9.40 -29.17 21.79
C THR A 225 -8.91 -29.89 23.04
N LEU A 226 -7.64 -29.69 23.44
CA LEU A 226 -7.08 -30.33 24.63
C LEU A 226 -7.83 -29.93 25.90
N LYS A 227 -8.23 -28.66 26.03
CA LYS A 227 -9.04 -28.17 27.15
C LYS A 227 -10.37 -28.93 27.24
N THR A 228 -11.03 -29.12 26.10
CA THR A 228 -12.32 -29.84 26.02
C THR A 228 -12.15 -31.32 26.35
N GLU A 229 -11.09 -31.96 25.84
CA GLU A 229 -10.77 -33.35 26.17
C GLU A 229 -10.50 -33.53 27.66
N LEU A 230 -9.64 -32.69 28.25
CA LEU A 230 -9.31 -32.72 29.67
C LEU A 230 -10.54 -32.52 30.56
N ALA A 231 -11.47 -31.65 30.18
CA ALA A 231 -12.71 -31.40 30.92
C ALA A 231 -13.68 -32.60 30.91
N ASN A 232 -13.57 -33.48 29.91
CA ASN A 232 -14.41 -34.67 29.77
C ASN A 232 -13.77 -35.95 30.35
N MET A 233 -12.54 -35.87 30.90
CA MET A 233 -11.86 -37.01 31.49
C MET A 233 -12.22 -37.18 32.98
N ASP A 234 -12.51 -38.42 33.38
CA ASP A 234 -12.70 -38.84 34.79
C ASP A 234 -11.81 -40.06 35.06
N PRO A 235 -10.49 -39.88 35.32
CA PRO A 235 -9.55 -40.98 35.46
C PRO A 235 -9.77 -41.75 36.77
N ARG A 236 -9.96 -43.08 36.68
CA ARG A 236 -10.24 -43.97 37.82
C ARG A 236 -9.17 -45.05 38.03
N SER A 237 -8.31 -45.29 37.05
CA SER A 237 -7.10 -46.11 37.20
C SER A 237 -5.81 -45.28 37.18
N LYS A 238 -4.71 -45.90 37.60
CA LYS A 238 -3.38 -45.30 37.52
C LYS A 238 -3.00 -44.98 36.06
N GLU A 239 -3.28 -45.88 35.13
CA GLU A 239 -3.01 -45.69 33.71
C GLU A 239 -3.81 -44.52 33.11
N GLU A 240 -5.07 -44.34 33.53
CA GLU A 240 -5.88 -43.20 33.11
C GLU A 240 -5.35 -41.88 33.67
N TYR A 241 -4.87 -41.89 34.92
CA TYR A 241 -4.24 -40.73 35.54
C TYR A 241 -2.92 -40.34 34.86
N ASP A 242 -2.11 -41.33 34.46
CA ASP A 242 -0.89 -41.10 33.69
C ASP A 242 -1.19 -40.45 32.33
N ARG A 243 -2.22 -40.93 31.61
CA ARG A 243 -2.69 -40.31 30.35
C ARG A 243 -3.20 -38.89 30.55
N TYR A 244 -3.97 -38.65 31.62
CA TYR A 244 -4.44 -37.31 31.98
C TYR A 244 -3.25 -36.36 32.20
N ASN A 245 -2.26 -36.76 33.00
CA ASN A 245 -1.07 -35.94 33.26
C ASN A 245 -0.26 -35.66 31.98
N GLN A 246 -0.19 -36.62 31.05
CA GLN A 246 0.45 -36.39 29.74
C GLN A 246 -0.27 -35.30 28.95
N LYS A 247 -1.60 -35.34 28.86
CA LYS A 247 -2.40 -34.30 28.19
C LYS A 247 -2.30 -32.94 28.87
N VAL A 248 -2.24 -32.89 30.20
CA VAL A 248 -1.98 -31.64 30.95
C VAL A 248 -0.60 -31.08 30.61
N SER A 249 0.43 -31.92 30.51
CA SER A 249 1.77 -31.51 30.10
C SER A 249 1.78 -30.96 28.67
N GLU A 250 1.07 -31.61 27.74
CA GLU A 250 0.92 -31.16 26.36
C GLU A 250 0.19 -29.82 26.28
N PHE A 251 -0.93 -29.68 26.99
CA PHE A 251 -1.68 -28.43 27.10
C PHE A 251 -0.80 -27.28 27.59
N ASN A 252 -0.07 -27.48 28.70
CA ASN A 252 0.84 -26.48 29.25
C ASN A 252 1.96 -26.10 28.26
N SER A 253 2.45 -27.06 27.47
CA SER A 253 3.45 -26.83 26.43
C SER A 253 2.89 -25.96 25.31
N PHE A 254 1.69 -26.28 24.80
CA PHE A 254 1.04 -25.48 23.75
C PHE A 254 0.72 -24.07 24.23
N VAL A 255 0.21 -23.90 25.45
CA VAL A 255 -0.03 -22.57 26.02
C VAL A 255 1.26 -21.75 26.10
N LYS A 256 2.39 -22.36 26.48
CA LYS A 256 3.69 -21.68 26.49
C LYS A 256 4.12 -21.23 25.08
N ILE A 257 3.99 -22.11 24.08
CA ILE A 257 4.33 -21.78 22.69
C ILE A 257 3.42 -20.67 22.17
N TYR A 258 2.11 -20.79 22.41
CA TYR A 258 1.10 -19.79 22.05
C TYR A 258 1.46 -18.41 22.62
N ASN A 259 1.74 -18.32 23.92
CA ASN A 259 2.10 -17.05 24.57
C ASN A 259 3.36 -16.43 23.94
N ASN A 260 4.39 -17.23 23.67
CA ASN A 260 5.61 -16.75 23.00
C ASN A 260 5.33 -16.22 21.57
N LYS A 261 4.41 -16.87 20.84
CA LYS A 261 4.00 -16.43 19.49
C LYS A 261 3.18 -15.15 19.55
N VAL A 262 2.29 -15.01 20.53
CA VAL A 262 1.57 -13.76 20.77
C VAL A 262 2.54 -12.61 21.09
N ASP A 263 3.56 -12.84 21.93
CA ASP A 263 4.57 -11.82 22.23
C ASP A 263 5.41 -11.45 20.99
N THR A 264 5.78 -12.45 20.18
CA THR A 264 6.46 -12.23 18.89
C THR A 264 5.61 -11.37 17.95
N LEU A 265 4.32 -11.68 17.85
CA LEU A 265 3.37 -10.98 17.00
C LEU A 265 3.15 -9.53 17.44
N LYS A 266 3.06 -9.27 18.75
CA LYS A 266 3.01 -7.92 19.33
C LYS A 266 4.23 -7.10 18.90
N LYS A 267 5.43 -7.67 19.06
CA LYS A 267 6.69 -7.02 18.69
C LYS A 267 6.77 -6.72 17.18
N LEU A 268 6.47 -7.71 16.33
CA LEU A 268 6.46 -7.53 14.88
C LEU A 268 5.50 -6.40 14.45
N THR A 269 4.34 -6.31 15.08
CA THR A 269 3.36 -5.27 14.80
C THR A 269 3.84 -3.90 15.25
N GLU A 270 4.44 -3.81 16.44
CA GLU A 270 5.01 -2.56 16.97
C GLU A 270 6.15 -2.04 16.08
N ASP A 271 7.06 -2.93 15.68
CA ASP A 271 8.17 -2.60 14.77
C ASP A 271 7.65 -2.12 13.41
N TYR A 272 6.68 -2.83 12.82
CA TYR A 272 6.04 -2.43 11.57
C TYR A 272 5.37 -1.04 11.70
N ASN A 273 4.56 -0.85 12.74
CA ASN A 273 3.85 0.41 12.95
C ASN A 273 4.81 1.57 13.19
N THR A 274 5.93 1.34 13.88
CA THR A 274 6.98 2.35 14.07
C THR A 274 7.59 2.77 12.74
N GLN A 275 7.90 1.82 11.86
CA GLN A 275 8.44 2.12 10.53
C GLN A 275 7.41 2.85 9.66
N VAL A 276 6.14 2.43 9.67
CA VAL A 276 5.08 3.11 8.91
C VAL A 276 4.87 4.54 9.43
N LYS A 277 4.91 4.78 10.74
CA LYS A 277 4.83 6.13 11.31
C LYS A 277 5.98 7.02 10.83
N ALA A 278 7.21 6.50 10.86
CA ALA A 278 8.37 7.24 10.36
C ALA A 278 8.26 7.54 8.85
N TYR A 279 7.81 6.56 8.07
CA TYR A 279 7.55 6.73 6.64
C TYR A 279 6.48 7.80 6.38
N ASN A 280 5.32 7.70 7.04
CA ASN A 280 4.19 8.62 6.84
C ASN A 280 4.54 10.05 7.29
N LEU A 281 5.32 10.20 8.37
CA LEU A 281 5.84 11.51 8.78
C LEU A 281 6.69 12.13 7.67
N CYS A 282 7.67 11.39 7.14
CA CYS A 282 8.49 11.85 6.02
C CYS A 282 7.67 12.10 4.74
N ALA A 283 6.65 11.27 4.48
CA ALA A 283 5.77 11.40 3.33
C ALA A 283 4.91 12.67 3.37
N SER A 284 4.57 13.16 4.57
CA SER A 284 3.75 14.35 4.78
C SER A 284 4.50 15.66 4.47
N LEU A 285 5.83 15.66 4.64
CA LEU A 285 6.76 16.75 4.30
C LEU A 285 6.86 16.89 2.78
#